data_AF-A0A9X6FB98-F1
#
_entry.id   AF-A0A9X6FB98-F1
#
_cell.length_a   1.000
_cell.length_b   1.000
_cell.length_c   1.000
_cell.angle_alpha   90.00
_cell.angle_beta   90.00
_cell.angle_gamma   90.00
#
_symmetry.space_group_name_H-M   'P 1'
#
loop_
_entity.id
_entity.type
_entity.pdbx_description
1 polymer ?
#
loop_
_entity_poly.entity_id
_entity_poly.type
_entity_poly.pdbx_seq_one_letter_code
_entity_poly.pdbx_strand_id
1 'polypeptide(L)'
;MKMKRKIMMTTALAATLATGALPTTSVFAAEKEAPIQQNKAQMSIQPLAQNNLETAVNAALNGPEVKKIKVFEHEFNVKEIEVVNLGAGKKYVKGQISHHLSFRPDDQFYYEFTVQDGKVLDKPVFNIDRGGWTPFAAPLLSILAAYNGIPVNPNDLNTLGQQIGKVIDGSWEHAAQSIATVVSLSFNE
;
A
#
# COMPACT_ATOMS: atom_id res chain seq x y z
N MET A 1 -49.77 23.21 -22.60
CA MET A 1 -49.14 23.84 -23.79
C MET A 1 -47.83 23.11 -24.07
N LYS A 2 -47.60 22.69 -25.33
CA LYS A 2 -46.49 21.83 -25.78
C LYS A 2 -45.19 22.62 -25.92
N MET A 3 -44.04 21.96 -25.77
CA MET A 3 -42.86 22.27 -26.58
C MET A 3 -42.07 20.99 -26.91
N LYS A 4 -42.23 20.54 -28.16
CA LYS A 4 -41.40 19.51 -28.80
C LYS A 4 -40.17 20.21 -29.38
N ARG A 5 -38.95 19.75 -29.06
CA ARG A 5 -37.74 20.16 -29.79
C ARG A 5 -37.44 19.12 -30.87
N LYS A 6 -37.54 19.54 -32.13
CA LYS A 6 -37.04 18.83 -33.31
C LYS A 6 -35.57 19.18 -33.48
N ILE A 7 -34.71 18.19 -33.65
CA ILE A 7 -33.36 18.38 -34.17
C ILE A 7 -33.41 17.95 -35.63
N MET A 8 -33.13 18.91 -36.50
CA MET A 8 -32.83 18.70 -37.92
C MET A 8 -31.33 18.85 -38.13
N MET A 9 -30.88 18.33 -39.28
CA MET A 9 -29.64 18.62 -40.03
C MET A 9 -28.59 17.50 -40.01
N THR A 10 -27.88 17.17 -41.09
CA THR A 10 -27.97 17.46 -42.55
C THR A 10 -26.99 16.48 -43.20
N THR A 11 -27.36 15.87 -44.33
CA THR A 11 -26.46 15.12 -45.22
C THR A 11 -25.51 16.05 -45.98
N ALA A 12 -24.22 15.70 -46.06
CA ALA A 12 -23.32 16.26 -47.07
C ALA A 12 -22.53 15.14 -47.77
N LEU A 13 -22.55 15.23 -49.10
CA LEU A 13 -22.14 14.25 -50.10
C LEU A 13 -20.62 14.29 -50.36
N ALA A 14 -20.14 13.20 -50.96
CA ALA A 14 -18.76 12.85 -51.32
C ALA A 14 -17.99 13.83 -52.23
N ALA A 15 -16.66 13.65 -52.23
CA ALA A 15 -15.81 13.96 -53.38
C ALA A 15 -14.70 12.89 -53.51
N THR A 16 -14.81 12.05 -54.54
CA THR A 16 -13.74 11.19 -55.08
C THR A 16 -12.84 12.01 -56.00
N LEU A 17 -11.52 11.83 -55.90
CA LEU A 17 -10.59 12.07 -57.00
C LEU A 17 -9.54 10.96 -57.01
N ALA A 18 -9.36 10.38 -58.20
CA ALA A 18 -8.47 9.27 -58.51
C ALA A 18 -7.28 9.76 -59.34
N THR A 19 -6.09 9.24 -59.05
CA THR A 19 -4.90 9.06 -59.91
C THR A 19 -3.89 8.30 -59.04
N GLY A 20 -3.02 7.40 -59.46
CA GLY A 20 -2.59 6.79 -60.72
C GLY A 20 -1.49 5.78 -60.33
N ALA A 21 -1.32 4.70 -61.09
CA ALA A 21 -0.43 3.58 -60.75
C ALA A 21 1.07 3.92 -60.91
N LEU A 22 1.94 3.26 -60.10
CA LEU A 22 2.99 2.32 -60.50
C LEU A 22 3.83 1.86 -59.27
N PRO A 23 4.51 0.69 -59.33
CA PRO A 23 4.94 -0.07 -58.16
C PRO A 23 6.34 0.34 -57.70
N THR A 24 6.53 0.47 -56.38
CA THR A 24 7.85 0.46 -55.77
C THR A 24 7.98 -0.81 -54.94
N THR A 25 8.84 -1.72 -55.40
CA THR A 25 9.32 -2.87 -54.65
C THR A 25 10.00 -2.37 -53.38
N SER A 26 9.26 -2.38 -52.27
CA SER A 26 9.85 -2.24 -50.94
C SER A 26 10.18 -3.65 -50.48
N VAL A 27 11.48 -3.98 -50.51
CA VAL A 27 12.03 -5.16 -49.86
C VAL A 27 11.71 -5.03 -48.38
N PHE A 28 10.86 -5.91 -47.85
CA PHE A 28 10.78 -6.12 -46.41
C PHE A 28 12.11 -6.71 -45.96
N ALA A 29 12.95 -5.89 -45.34
CA ALA A 29 13.97 -6.39 -44.45
C ALA A 29 13.22 -7.13 -43.33
N ALA A 30 13.34 -8.46 -43.32
CA ALA A 30 12.96 -9.27 -42.18
C ALA A 30 13.92 -8.92 -41.04
N GLU A 31 13.56 -7.93 -40.23
CA GLU A 31 14.14 -7.80 -38.90
C GLU A 31 13.68 -9.03 -38.12
N LYS A 32 14.65 -9.93 -37.91
CA LYS A 32 14.57 -11.00 -36.94
C LYS A 32 14.13 -10.36 -35.62
N GLU A 33 12.90 -10.64 -35.20
CA GLU A 33 12.40 -10.29 -33.88
C GLU A 33 13.42 -10.81 -32.85
N ALA A 34 14.28 -9.92 -32.37
CA ALA A 34 14.95 -10.13 -31.12
C ALA A 34 13.83 -10.11 -30.08
N PRO A 35 13.67 -11.15 -29.24
CA PRO A 35 12.70 -11.07 -28.18
C PRO A 35 13.12 -9.89 -27.30
N ILE A 36 12.32 -8.82 -27.34
CA ILE A 36 12.39 -7.74 -26.37
C ILE A 36 12.14 -8.45 -25.04
N GLN A 37 13.23 -8.76 -24.34
CA GLN A 37 13.17 -9.13 -22.94
C GLN A 37 12.52 -7.94 -22.26
N GLN A 38 11.22 -8.07 -22.04
CA GLN A 38 10.53 -7.34 -21.00
C GLN A 38 11.32 -7.67 -19.74
N ASN A 39 12.25 -6.78 -19.40
CA ASN A 39 12.76 -6.69 -18.05
C ASN A 39 11.56 -6.20 -17.22
N LYS A 40 10.62 -7.12 -16.96
CA LYS A 40 9.91 -7.11 -15.71
C LYS A 40 11.05 -7.14 -14.71
N ALA A 41 11.37 -5.95 -14.19
CA ALA A 41 11.98 -5.84 -12.89
C ALA A 41 11.04 -6.64 -11.99
N GLN A 42 11.34 -7.92 -11.85
CA GLN A 42 10.86 -8.75 -10.79
C GLN A 42 11.45 -8.03 -9.59
N MET A 43 10.68 -7.09 -9.03
CA MET A 43 10.92 -6.57 -7.69
C MET A 43 10.82 -7.80 -6.81
N SER A 44 11.94 -8.52 -6.72
CA SER A 44 12.25 -9.34 -5.58
C SER A 44 12.14 -8.36 -4.43
N ILE A 45 10.99 -8.35 -3.77
CA ILE A 45 10.95 -7.96 -2.37
C ILE A 45 11.99 -8.89 -1.76
N GLN A 46 13.16 -8.33 -1.50
CA GLN A 46 14.31 -9.07 -1.03
C GLN A 46 13.89 -9.78 0.26
N PRO A 47 14.35 -11.01 0.51
CA PRO A 47 14.14 -11.69 1.80
C PRO A 47 14.49 -10.80 3.01
N LEU A 48 15.40 -9.83 2.80
CA LEU A 48 15.82 -8.82 3.78
C LEU A 48 14.70 -7.84 4.19
N ALA A 49 13.89 -7.35 3.24
CA ALA A 49 12.79 -6.41 3.55
C ALA A 49 11.66 -7.10 4.33
N GLN A 50 11.44 -8.40 4.10
CA GLN A 50 10.49 -9.23 4.84
C GLN A 50 10.97 -9.53 6.27
N ASN A 51 12.24 -9.90 6.44
CA ASN A 51 12.85 -10.08 7.76
C ASN A 51 12.80 -8.79 8.60
N ASN A 52 12.93 -7.63 7.94
CA ASN A 52 12.85 -6.34 8.63
C ASN A 52 11.42 -5.95 9.01
N LEU A 53 10.40 -6.34 8.23
CA LEU A 53 9.01 -6.15 8.63
C LEU A 53 8.68 -6.94 9.90
N GLU A 54 9.09 -8.20 9.98
CA GLU A 54 8.91 -9.03 11.18
C GLU A 54 9.64 -8.41 12.38
N THR A 55 10.88 -7.98 12.20
CA THR A 55 11.66 -7.33 13.25
C THR A 55 10.98 -6.04 13.73
N ALA A 56 10.44 -5.23 12.81
CA ALA A 56 9.67 -4.02 13.16
C ALA A 56 8.40 -4.36 13.96
N VAL A 57 7.64 -5.37 13.53
CA VAL A 57 6.44 -5.83 14.23
C VAL A 57 6.77 -6.35 15.62
N ASN A 58 7.84 -7.14 15.75
CA ASN A 58 8.28 -7.65 17.05
C ASN A 58 8.73 -6.51 17.99
N ALA A 59 9.45 -5.51 17.47
CA ALA A 59 9.84 -4.33 18.24
C ALA A 59 8.61 -3.54 18.74
N ALA A 60 7.57 -3.45 17.91
CA ALA A 60 6.31 -2.81 18.31
C ALA A 60 5.59 -3.62 19.40
N LEU A 61 5.47 -4.94 19.26
CA LEU A 61 4.69 -5.79 20.17
C LEU A 61 5.38 -6.05 21.51
N ASN A 62 6.70 -6.23 21.49
CA ASN A 62 7.46 -6.78 22.63
C ASN A 62 8.60 -5.87 23.11
N GLY A 63 8.90 -4.80 22.37
CA GLY A 63 10.08 -3.97 22.63
C GLY A 63 11.41 -4.75 22.52
N PRO A 64 12.55 -4.08 22.79
CA PRO A 64 12.71 -2.63 22.88
C PRO A 64 12.58 -1.94 21.52
N GLU A 65 12.58 -0.60 21.51
CA GLU A 65 12.59 0.21 20.28
C GLU A 65 13.74 -0.21 19.35
N VAL A 66 13.43 -0.42 18.08
CA VAL A 66 14.43 -0.65 17.03
C VAL A 66 14.57 0.62 16.19
N LYS A 67 15.81 1.03 15.95
CA LYS A 67 16.14 2.26 15.21
C LYS A 67 16.76 1.95 13.86
N LYS A 68 16.49 2.81 12.88
CA LYS A 68 17.00 2.74 11.49
C LYS A 68 16.77 1.39 10.82
N ILE A 69 15.62 0.77 11.06
CA ILE A 69 15.25 -0.46 10.40
C ILE A 69 14.69 -0.17 9.01
N LYS A 70 15.27 -0.80 7.99
CA LYS A 70 14.82 -0.62 6.60
C LYS A 70 13.62 -1.52 6.31
N VAL A 71 12.42 -0.95 6.21
CA VAL A 71 11.21 -1.67 5.78
C VAL A 71 10.82 -1.16 4.39
N PHE A 72 10.84 -2.06 3.40
CA PHE A 72 10.83 -1.70 1.98
C PHE A 72 11.98 -0.74 1.64
N GLU A 73 11.69 0.43 1.05
CA GLU A 73 12.71 1.42 0.68
C GLU A 73 12.89 2.55 1.71
N HIS A 74 12.32 2.41 2.92
CA HIS A 74 12.31 3.44 3.94
C HIS A 74 12.94 2.97 5.25
N GLU A 75 13.61 3.87 5.95
CA GLU A 75 14.19 3.61 7.26
C GLU A 75 13.26 4.12 8.36
N PHE A 76 13.06 3.31 9.40
CA PHE A 76 12.15 3.63 10.49
C PHE A 76 12.80 3.48 11.86
N ASN A 77 12.30 4.23 12.83
CA ASN A 77 12.40 3.89 14.24
C ASN A 77 11.04 3.38 14.70
N VAL A 78 10.98 2.18 15.27
CA VAL A 78 9.73 1.52 15.67
C VAL A 78 9.73 1.38 17.18
N LYS A 79 8.80 2.08 17.83
CA LYS A 79 8.64 2.06 19.28
C LYS A 79 7.67 0.97 19.72
N GLU A 80 7.87 0.50 20.95
CA GLU A 80 6.93 -0.39 21.63
C GLU A 80 5.54 0.27 21.74
N ILE A 81 4.49 -0.53 21.56
CA ILE A 81 3.10 -0.08 21.68
C ILE A 81 2.68 0.09 23.14
N GLU A 82 1.77 1.02 23.36
CA GLU A 82 1.04 1.15 24.62
C GLU A 82 -0.26 0.34 24.53
N VAL A 83 -0.45 -0.62 25.45
CA VAL A 83 -1.69 -1.40 25.57
C VAL A 83 -2.40 -1.04 26.87
N VAL A 84 -3.58 -0.42 26.74
CA VAL A 84 -4.45 -0.07 27.87
C VAL A 84 -5.60 -1.07 27.95
N ASN A 85 -5.71 -1.79 29.07
CA ASN A 85 -6.85 -2.67 29.32
C ASN A 85 -8.05 -1.84 29.81
N LEU A 86 -9.14 -1.85 29.04
CA LEU A 86 -10.36 -1.10 29.33
C LEU A 86 -11.43 -1.94 30.05
N GLY A 87 -11.14 -3.21 30.35
CA GLY A 87 -12.07 -4.16 30.97
C GLY A 87 -13.03 -4.81 29.96
N ALA A 88 -13.75 -5.84 30.41
CA ALA A 88 -14.74 -6.58 29.60
C ALA A 88 -14.21 -7.07 28.23
N GLY A 89 -12.98 -7.59 28.21
CA GLY A 89 -12.35 -8.07 26.97
C GLY A 89 -11.89 -6.97 26.02
N LYS A 90 -11.99 -5.70 26.41
CA LYS A 90 -11.62 -4.54 25.59
C LYS A 90 -10.21 -4.04 25.90
N LYS A 91 -9.39 -3.88 24.86
CA LYS A 91 -8.06 -3.26 24.94
C LYS A 91 -8.00 -2.08 23.98
N TYR A 92 -7.28 -1.04 24.34
CA TYR A 92 -6.96 0.09 23.46
C TYR A 92 -5.46 0.14 23.26
N VAL A 93 -5.04 0.16 21.99
CA VAL A 93 -3.65 0.04 21.59
C VAL A 93 -3.25 1.32 20.88
N LYS A 94 -2.08 1.85 21.23
CA LYS A 94 -1.44 2.97 20.53
C LYS A 94 -0.02 2.59 20.15
N GLY A 95 0.42 3.05 18.99
CA GLY A 95 1.81 2.92 18.60
C GLY A 95 2.33 4.12 17.83
N GLN A 96 3.66 4.17 17.72
CA GLN A 96 4.39 5.25 17.07
C GLN A 96 5.53 4.68 16.22
N ILE A 97 5.62 5.13 14.97
CA ILE A 97 6.70 4.81 14.03
C ILE A 97 7.27 6.15 13.54
N SER A 98 8.58 6.33 13.64
CA SER A 98 9.25 7.51 13.09
C SER A 98 9.87 7.16 11.74
N HIS A 99 9.62 7.95 10.71
CA HIS A 99 10.31 7.86 9.43
C HIS A 99 11.67 8.55 9.54
N HIS A 100 12.75 7.76 9.50
CA HIS A 100 14.10 8.27 9.70
C HIS A 100 14.55 9.10 8.49
N LEU A 101 14.74 10.40 8.71
CA LEU A 101 15.19 11.35 7.69
C LEU A 101 16.55 11.93 8.09
N SER A 102 17.53 11.88 7.18
CA SER A 102 18.90 12.29 7.51
C SER A 102 19.09 13.80 7.71
N PHE A 103 18.25 14.64 7.11
CA PHE A 103 18.49 16.10 7.00
C PHE A 103 17.36 16.97 7.56
N ARG A 104 16.35 16.37 8.20
CA ARG A 104 15.22 17.08 8.83
C ARG A 104 14.66 16.22 9.97
N PRO A 105 13.87 16.80 10.89
CA PRO A 105 13.17 16.01 11.89
C PRO A 105 12.37 14.87 11.22
N ASP A 106 12.39 13.70 11.86
CA ASP A 106 11.66 12.53 11.44
C ASP A 106 10.16 12.84 11.38
N ASP A 107 9.51 12.45 10.28
CA ASP A 107 8.05 12.46 10.23
C ASP A 107 7.52 11.35 11.17
N GLN A 108 6.43 11.61 11.88
CA GLN A 108 5.88 10.64 12.84
C GLN A 108 4.58 10.05 12.33
N PHE A 109 4.44 8.74 12.44
CA PHE A 109 3.23 7.98 12.15
C PHE A 109 2.69 7.38 13.44
N TYR A 110 1.47 7.80 13.78
CA TYR A 110 0.73 7.32 14.94
C TYR A 110 -0.42 6.46 14.49
N TYR A 111 -0.61 5.35 15.20
CA TYR A 111 -1.74 4.46 14.96
C TYR A 111 -2.40 4.09 16.27
N GLU A 112 -3.72 3.97 16.23
CA GLU A 112 -4.51 3.55 17.37
C GLU A 112 -5.65 2.65 16.92
N PHE A 113 -5.98 1.66 17.73
CA PHE A 113 -7.10 0.77 17.49
C PHE A 113 -7.60 0.17 18.80
N THR A 114 -8.82 -0.35 18.74
CA THR A 114 -9.44 -1.06 19.86
C THR A 114 -9.57 -2.52 19.50
N VAL A 115 -9.31 -3.38 20.48
CA VAL A 115 -9.53 -4.82 20.39
C VAL A 115 -10.68 -5.17 21.33
N GLN A 116 -11.64 -5.96 20.86
CA GLN A 116 -12.74 -6.51 21.65
C GLN A 116 -12.74 -8.03 21.47
N ASP A 117 -12.53 -8.77 22.55
CA ASP A 117 -12.58 -10.25 22.56
C ASP A 117 -11.72 -10.87 21.44
N GLY A 118 -10.48 -10.40 21.30
CA GLY A 118 -9.55 -10.88 20.27
C GLY A 118 -9.89 -10.42 18.86
N LYS A 119 -10.63 -9.32 18.68
CA LYS A 119 -10.96 -8.76 17.35
C LYS A 119 -10.65 -7.28 17.29
N VAL A 120 -9.90 -6.85 16.29
CA VAL A 120 -9.69 -5.43 16.01
C VAL A 120 -11.02 -4.83 15.53
N LEU A 121 -11.49 -3.77 16.21
CA LEU A 121 -12.68 -3.04 15.76
C LEU A 121 -12.43 -2.40 14.39
N ASP A 122 -13.51 -2.26 13.60
CA ASP A 122 -13.50 -2.18 12.14
C ASP A 122 -12.50 -1.21 11.48
N LYS A 123 -12.01 -0.18 12.17
CA LYS A 123 -11.06 0.79 11.59
C LYS A 123 -10.05 1.30 12.63
N PRO A 124 -8.76 0.90 12.51
CA PRO A 124 -7.68 1.64 13.11
C PRO A 124 -7.63 3.08 12.58
N VAL A 125 -7.26 4.00 13.45
CA VAL A 125 -7.06 5.41 13.10
C VAL A 125 -5.56 5.66 12.93
N PHE A 126 -5.21 6.34 11.84
CA PHE A 126 -3.83 6.66 11.51
C PHE A 126 -3.68 8.17 11.39
N ASN A 127 -2.61 8.69 11.99
CA ASN A 127 -2.28 10.10 11.94
C ASN A 127 -0.80 10.28 11.64
N ILE A 128 -0.48 11.35 10.92
CA ILE A 128 0.89 11.73 10.60
C ILE A 128 1.16 13.11 11.17
N ASP A 129 2.33 13.27 11.79
CA ASP A 129 2.88 14.57 12.17
C ASP A 129 4.07 14.93 11.27
N ARG A 130 3.90 15.97 10.46
CA ARG A 130 4.95 16.61 9.63
C ARG A 130 5.15 18.08 10.00
N GLY A 131 5.08 18.39 11.29
CA GLY A 131 4.93 19.77 11.77
C GLY A 131 3.47 20.20 11.86
N GLY A 132 2.57 19.23 12.05
CA GLY A 132 1.13 19.39 12.10
C GLY A 132 0.41 18.04 12.03
N TRP A 133 -0.65 17.88 12.83
CA TRP A 133 -1.42 16.65 12.94
C TRP A 133 -2.36 16.46 11.75
N THR A 134 -2.13 15.43 10.93
CA THR A 134 -2.93 15.15 9.73
C THR A 134 -3.45 13.71 9.74
N PRO A 135 -4.78 13.49 9.61
CA PRO A 135 -5.34 12.15 9.45
C PRO A 135 -4.82 11.49 8.16
N PHE A 136 -4.51 10.21 8.23
CA PHE A 136 -4.06 9.43 7.08
C PHE A 136 -5.12 8.40 6.66
N ALA A 137 -5.62 8.51 5.44
CA ALA A 137 -6.55 7.55 4.87
C ALA A 137 -5.80 6.31 4.38
N ALA A 138 -6.05 5.19 5.04
CA ALA A 138 -5.23 4.00 4.96
C ALA A 138 -5.74 3.01 3.89
N PRO A 139 -5.06 2.79 2.75
CA PRO A 139 -5.51 1.82 1.73
C PRO A 139 -5.50 0.36 2.22
N LEU A 140 -4.64 0.01 3.17
CA LEU A 140 -4.60 -1.33 3.76
C LEU A 140 -5.73 -1.64 4.77
N LEU A 141 -6.71 -0.73 4.97
CA LEU A 141 -7.92 -1.05 5.75
C LEU A 141 -8.68 -2.24 5.16
N SER A 142 -8.63 -2.43 3.84
CA SER A 142 -9.22 -3.57 3.16
C SER A 142 -8.60 -4.91 3.59
N ILE A 143 -7.29 -4.93 3.87
CA ILE A 143 -6.59 -6.10 4.40
C ILE A 143 -7.06 -6.38 5.82
N LEU A 144 -7.12 -5.36 6.68
CA LEU A 144 -7.61 -5.52 8.05
C LEU A 144 -9.04 -6.10 8.09
N ALA A 145 -9.92 -5.59 7.23
CA ALA A 145 -11.28 -6.10 7.12
C ALA A 145 -11.32 -7.58 6.65
N ALA A 146 -10.46 -7.96 5.70
CA ALA A 146 -10.38 -9.33 5.19
C ALA A 146 -9.89 -10.35 6.24
N TYR A 147 -9.07 -9.90 7.20
CA TYR A 147 -8.51 -10.74 8.26
C TYR A 147 -9.18 -10.52 9.63
N ASN A 148 -10.27 -9.74 9.72
CA ASN A 148 -10.90 -9.42 11.01
C ASN A 148 -11.43 -10.68 11.72
N GLY A 149 -10.91 -10.96 12.92
CA GLY A 149 -11.26 -12.16 13.69
C GLY A 149 -10.75 -13.47 13.08
N ILE A 150 -9.82 -13.40 12.12
CA ILE A 150 -9.06 -14.55 11.63
C ILE A 150 -7.69 -14.51 12.33
N PRO A 151 -7.32 -15.54 13.08
CA PRO A 151 -5.99 -15.64 13.69
C PRO A 151 -4.93 -15.58 12.60
N VAL A 152 -4.01 -14.60 12.69
CA VAL A 152 -2.89 -14.49 11.77
C VAL A 152 -1.70 -15.23 12.37
N ASN A 153 -1.29 -16.31 11.72
CA ASN A 153 -0.12 -17.07 12.15
C ASN A 153 1.13 -16.18 11.96
N PRO A 154 2.03 -16.07 12.96
CA PRO A 154 3.30 -15.39 12.80
C PRO A 154 4.14 -15.92 11.63
N ASN A 155 3.98 -17.19 11.26
CA ASN A 155 4.66 -17.78 10.10
C ASN A 155 4.09 -17.31 8.75
N ASP A 156 2.88 -16.72 8.74
CA ASP A 156 2.22 -16.20 7.54
C ASP A 156 2.58 -14.73 7.26
N LEU A 157 3.44 -14.12 8.08
CA LEU A 157 3.93 -12.74 7.89
C LEU A 157 4.62 -12.55 6.54
N ASN A 158 5.26 -13.58 6.00
CA ASN A 158 5.84 -13.53 4.66
C ASN A 158 4.77 -13.37 3.57
N THR A 159 3.69 -14.14 3.65
CA THR A 159 2.57 -14.07 2.70
C THR A 159 1.85 -12.73 2.83
N LEU A 160 1.62 -12.28 4.07
CA LEU A 160 0.99 -11.00 4.37
C LEU A 160 1.86 -9.83 3.89
N GLY A 161 3.16 -9.87 4.15
CA GLY A 161 4.14 -8.88 3.67
C GLY A 161 4.19 -8.81 2.15
N GLN A 162 4.07 -9.95 1.44
CA GLN A 162 3.94 -9.97 -0.02
C GLN A 162 2.61 -9.41 -0.51
N GLN A 163 1.49 -9.67 0.19
CA GLN A 163 0.18 -9.09 -0.16
C GLN A 163 0.20 -7.58 0.01
N ILE A 164 0.76 -7.09 1.11
CA ILE A 164 0.95 -5.66 1.37
C ILE A 164 1.90 -5.06 0.33
N GLY A 165 3.02 -5.73 0.04
CA GLY A 165 4.01 -5.29 -0.95
C GLY A 165 3.45 -5.06 -2.37
N LYS A 166 2.33 -5.72 -2.73
CA LYS A 166 1.67 -5.53 -4.04
C LYS A 166 0.85 -4.25 -4.14
N VAL A 167 0.44 -3.69 -3.01
CA VAL A 167 -0.50 -2.56 -2.94
C VAL A 167 0.14 -1.28 -2.42
N ILE A 168 1.38 -1.35 -1.92
CA ILE A 168 2.16 -0.17 -1.55
C ILE A 168 2.68 0.52 -2.81
N ASP A 169 2.62 1.85 -2.83
CA ASP A 169 3.08 2.70 -3.95
C ASP A 169 4.52 3.20 -3.78
N GLY A 170 5.25 2.68 -2.79
CA GLY A 170 6.59 3.14 -2.44
C GLY A 170 6.60 4.39 -1.57
N SER A 171 5.46 4.93 -1.15
CA SER A 171 5.41 5.97 -0.11
C SER A 171 5.79 5.42 1.26
N TRP A 172 6.41 6.26 2.08
CA TRP A 172 6.81 5.84 3.43
C TRP A 172 5.58 5.66 4.33
N GLU A 173 4.49 6.39 4.07
CA GLU A 173 3.23 6.29 4.80
C GLU A 173 2.63 4.88 4.64
N HIS A 174 2.59 4.35 3.42
CA HIS A 174 2.11 2.99 3.18
C HIS A 174 3.07 1.94 3.77
N ALA A 175 4.38 2.21 3.79
CA ALA A 175 5.35 1.36 4.47
C ALA A 175 5.15 1.35 6.00
N ALA A 176 4.95 2.52 6.64
CA ALA A 176 4.63 2.61 8.06
C ALA A 176 3.27 1.95 8.37
N GLN A 177 2.29 2.15 7.50
CA GLN A 177 0.99 1.50 7.60
C GLN A 177 1.10 -0.02 7.54
N SER A 178 2.01 -0.59 6.73
CA SER A 178 2.21 -2.03 6.68
C SER A 178 2.57 -2.62 8.05
N ILE A 179 3.47 -1.96 8.78
CA ILE A 179 3.89 -2.35 10.12
C ILE A 179 2.68 -2.30 11.05
N ALA A 180 1.96 -1.18 11.07
CA ALA A 180 0.79 -0.99 11.92
C ALA A 180 -0.36 -1.97 11.61
N THR A 181 -0.57 -2.31 10.34
CA THR A 181 -1.54 -3.31 9.91
C THR A 181 -1.19 -4.68 10.47
N VAL A 182 0.07 -5.11 10.33
CA VAL A 182 0.51 -6.40 10.85
C VAL A 182 0.41 -6.44 12.38
N VAL A 183 0.86 -5.37 13.07
CA VAL A 183 0.73 -5.24 14.54
C VAL A 183 -0.74 -5.38 14.97
N SER A 184 -1.66 -4.75 14.24
CA SER A 184 -3.09 -4.86 14.55
C SER A 184 -3.59 -6.30 14.41
N LEU A 185 -3.19 -6.99 13.34
CA LEU A 185 -3.58 -8.38 13.10
C LEU A 185 -3.03 -9.37 14.12
N SER A 186 -1.92 -9.05 14.79
CA SER A 186 -1.37 -9.86 15.88
C SER A 186 -2.25 -9.91 17.13
N PHE A 187 -3.29 -9.07 17.21
CA PHE A 187 -4.29 -9.10 18.29
C PHE A 187 -5.52 -9.97 17.95
N ASN A 188 -5.59 -10.57 16.76
CA ASN A 188 -6.66 -11.48 16.42
C ASN A 188 -6.44 -12.85 17.07
N GLU A 189 -7.40 -13.31 17.87
CA GLU A 189 -7.41 -14.61 18.57
C GLU A 189 -8.42 -15.60 18.00
#